data_AF-A0A9P8UZT0-F1
#
_entry.id   AF-A0A9P8UZT0-F1
#
_cell.length_a   1.000
_cell.length_b   1.000
_cell.length_c   1.000
_cell.angle_alpha   90.00
_cell.angle_beta   90.00
_cell.angle_gamma   90.00
#
_symmetry.space_group_name_H-M   'P 1'
#
loop_
_entity.id
_entity.type
_entity.pdbx_description
1 polymer ?
#
loop_
_entity_poly.entity_id
_entity_poly.type
_entity_poly.pdbx_seq_one_letter_code
_entity_poly.pdbx_strand_id
1 'polypeptide(L)'
;MDFASLMSKEIAKTNPKSEDAPSKPTKYMRRAEVEAERQRAYLAEQKELDEKRLARAAEKRKRDEDAEEEARLRDEKRRRMEEDTRRRREEAAKEEERKRRKRLGLPELREEDSAEPSDDGDGDDDLPPQELVNKLRALGEPATLFGETHKARLRRYTRLTTVMTKGPIPTTLQLLEEKDMKVDGDMPQSKEARKLLFRQLASYFTMVLREWQLALAQEERRDTFESKAAFNAMTQSRENMVPLFRKLEKGDLDDDIIKPVIEIVKAAQERRYVDANDGYLRLSIGKAAWPIGVTMVGIHERSAREKLHNGERGHVMGDEVTRKYLQSIKRCLTFAQVRWPPEDVRQLMG
;
A
#
# COMPACT_ATOMS: atom_id res chain seq x y z
N MET A 1 45.36 -13.95 -47.47
CA MET A 1 44.16 -14.73 -47.15
C MET A 1 43.15 -14.42 -48.24
N ASP A 2 42.85 -15.40 -49.11
CA ASP A 2 42.13 -15.18 -50.37
C ASP A 2 40.63 -14.94 -50.15
N PHE A 3 40.21 -13.68 -50.30
CA PHE A 3 38.82 -13.24 -50.15
C PHE A 3 37.88 -13.88 -51.21
N ALA A 4 38.43 -14.21 -52.38
CA ALA A 4 37.72 -14.91 -53.46
C ALA A 4 37.34 -16.37 -53.09
N SER A 5 38.15 -17.01 -52.23
CA SER A 5 37.88 -18.37 -51.74
C SER A 5 36.74 -18.39 -50.73
N LEU A 6 36.62 -17.34 -49.91
CA LEU A 6 35.54 -17.21 -48.92
C LEU A 6 34.20 -16.85 -49.57
N MET A 7 34.19 -15.91 -50.54
CA MET A 7 32.98 -15.55 -51.28
C MET A 7 32.43 -16.71 -52.13
N SER A 8 33.29 -17.51 -52.75
CA SER A 8 32.82 -18.69 -53.49
C SER A 8 32.23 -19.78 -52.57
N LYS A 9 32.74 -19.91 -51.35
CA LYS A 9 32.16 -20.78 -50.31
C LYS A 9 30.80 -20.29 -49.82
N GLU A 10 30.57 -18.98 -49.75
CA GLU A 10 29.32 -18.38 -49.30
C GLU A 10 28.22 -18.44 -50.38
N ILE A 11 28.60 -18.29 -51.66
CA ILE A 11 27.71 -18.46 -52.81
C ILE A 11 27.33 -19.94 -53.01
N ALA A 12 28.26 -20.87 -52.77
CA ALA A 12 27.96 -22.31 -52.82
C ALA A 12 27.04 -22.79 -51.70
N LYS A 13 26.93 -22.04 -50.59
CA LYS A 13 26.06 -22.36 -49.45
C LYS A 13 24.63 -21.84 -49.63
N THR A 14 24.43 -20.88 -50.53
CA THR A 14 23.14 -20.20 -50.77
C THR A 14 22.42 -20.68 -52.03
N ASN A 15 23.09 -21.43 -52.91
CA ASN A 15 22.46 -22.16 -54.01
C ASN A 15 22.35 -23.65 -53.68
N PRO A 16 21.16 -24.22 -53.44
CA PRO A 16 21.01 -25.66 -53.48
C PRO A 16 21.27 -26.09 -54.93
N LYS A 17 22.34 -26.85 -55.16
CA LYS A 17 22.52 -27.58 -56.40
C LYS A 17 21.25 -28.40 -56.64
N SER A 18 20.61 -28.16 -57.77
CA SER A 18 19.68 -29.06 -58.40
C SER A 18 20.46 -30.33 -58.77
N GLU A 19 20.54 -31.27 -57.83
CA GLU A 19 20.88 -32.65 -58.15
C GLU A 19 19.68 -33.29 -58.84
N ASP A 20 19.96 -33.93 -59.98
CA ASP A 20 19.03 -34.73 -60.76
C ASP A 20 18.24 -35.69 -59.86
N ALA A 21 16.95 -35.38 -59.65
CA ALA A 21 16.03 -36.29 -59.00
C ALA A 21 15.59 -37.36 -60.01
N PRO A 22 15.68 -38.67 -59.68
CA PRO A 22 15.07 -39.69 -60.51
C PRO A 22 13.56 -39.44 -60.53
N SER A 23 12.99 -39.44 -61.73
CA SER A 23 11.56 -39.21 -61.99
C SER A 23 10.69 -40.11 -61.11
N LYS A 24 10.20 -39.59 -59.98
CA LYS A 24 9.14 -40.22 -59.21
C LYS A 24 7.86 -40.17 -60.03
N PRO A 25 7.09 -41.27 -60.12
CA PRO A 25 5.86 -41.29 -60.88
C PRO A 25 4.93 -40.23 -60.29
N THR A 26 4.42 -39.33 -61.13
CA THR A 26 3.40 -38.35 -60.73
C THR A 26 2.18 -39.12 -60.27
N LYS A 27 2.05 -39.26 -58.94
CA LYS A 27 0.88 -39.84 -58.30
C LYS A 27 -0.26 -38.87 -58.55
N TYR A 28 -1.14 -39.20 -59.49
CA TYR A 28 -2.36 -38.47 -59.75
C TYR A 28 -3.26 -38.56 -58.51
N MET A 29 -3.09 -37.63 -57.57
CA MET A 29 -3.91 -37.51 -56.37
C MET A 29 -5.22 -36.80 -56.74
N ARG A 30 -6.36 -37.32 -56.27
CA ARG A 30 -7.64 -36.66 -56.53
C ARG A 30 -7.66 -35.33 -55.78
N ARG A 31 -8.25 -34.29 -56.39
CA ARG A 31 -8.34 -32.95 -55.77
C ARG A 31 -8.93 -32.98 -54.34
N ALA A 32 -9.88 -33.88 -54.10
CA ALA A 32 -10.47 -34.11 -52.77
C ALA A 32 -9.45 -34.62 -51.73
N GLU A 33 -8.47 -35.44 -52.12
CA GLU A 33 -7.44 -35.96 -51.22
C GLU A 33 -6.42 -34.87 -50.87
N VAL A 34 -6.05 -34.03 -51.84
CA VAL A 34 -5.14 -32.89 -51.63
C VAL A 34 -5.77 -31.84 -50.71
N GLU A 35 -7.07 -31.57 -50.85
CA GLU A 35 -7.78 -30.64 -49.98
C GLU A 35 -7.99 -31.21 -48.57
N ALA A 36 -8.29 -32.51 -48.46
CA ALA A 36 -8.36 -33.19 -47.17
C ALA A 36 -7.01 -33.20 -46.43
N GLU A 37 -5.90 -33.38 -47.14
CA GLU A 37 -4.55 -33.27 -46.56
C GLU A 37 -4.25 -31.85 -46.09
N ARG A 38 -4.62 -30.81 -46.84
CA ARG A 38 -4.48 -29.41 -46.41
C ARG A 38 -5.31 -29.10 -45.15
N GLN A 39 -6.55 -29.55 -45.11
CA GLN A 39 -7.42 -29.36 -43.94
C GLN A 39 -6.85 -30.09 -42.71
N ARG A 40 -6.32 -31.31 -42.89
CA ARG A 40 -5.66 -32.06 -41.82
C ARG A 40 -4.40 -31.38 -41.32
N ALA A 41 -3.57 -30.85 -42.22
CA ALA A 41 -2.37 -30.10 -41.85
C ALA A 41 -2.72 -28.83 -41.07
N TYR A 42 -3.72 -28.08 -41.52
CA TYR A 42 -4.20 -26.87 -40.83
C TYR A 42 -4.74 -27.18 -39.42
N LEU A 43 -5.56 -28.23 -39.29
CA LEU A 43 -6.09 -28.64 -37.99
C LEU A 43 -5.00 -29.18 -37.06
N ALA A 44 -3.98 -29.86 -37.59
CA ALA A 44 -2.84 -30.31 -36.81
C ALA A 44 -2.00 -29.11 -36.32
N GLU A 45 -1.71 -28.14 -37.18
CA GLU A 45 -1.00 -26.91 -36.82
C GLU A 45 -1.75 -26.10 -35.76
N GLN A 46 -3.07 -25.99 -35.90
CA GLN A 46 -3.91 -25.29 -34.93
C GLN A 46 -3.91 -25.99 -33.56
N LYS A 47 -3.98 -27.33 -33.54
CA LYS A 47 -3.85 -28.12 -32.31
C LYS A 47 -2.49 -27.95 -31.65
N GLU A 48 -1.41 -27.99 -32.42
CA GLU A 48 -0.06 -27.77 -31.89
C GLU A 48 0.11 -26.38 -31.28
N LEU A 49 -0.48 -25.34 -31.90
CA LEU A 49 -0.46 -23.99 -31.36
C LEU A 49 -1.23 -23.89 -30.04
N ASP A 50 -2.40 -24.52 -29.96
CA ASP A 50 -3.21 -24.56 -28.75
C ASP A 50 -2.50 -25.33 -27.62
N GLU A 51 -1.88 -26.47 -27.93
CA GLU A 51 -1.09 -27.26 -26.99
C GLU A 51 0.13 -26.47 -26.49
N LYS A 52 0.85 -25.76 -27.37
CA LYS A 52 1.97 -24.88 -26.99
C LYS A 52 1.50 -23.74 -26.08
N ARG A 53 0.34 -23.15 -26.34
CA ARG A 53 -0.23 -22.09 -25.49
C ARG A 53 -0.63 -22.62 -24.12
N LEU A 54 -1.27 -23.79 -24.07
CA LEU A 54 -1.66 -24.45 -22.82
C LEU A 54 -0.44 -24.88 -22.00
N ALA A 55 0.60 -25.42 -22.65
CA ALA A 55 1.85 -25.78 -22.00
C ALA A 55 2.55 -24.56 -21.38
N ARG A 56 2.66 -23.45 -22.12
CA ARG A 56 3.20 -22.18 -21.58
C ARG A 56 2.38 -21.64 -20.41
N ALA A 57 1.05 -21.73 -20.47
CA ALA A 57 0.18 -21.30 -19.38
C ALA A 57 0.30 -22.21 -18.14
N ALA A 58 0.50 -23.52 -18.33
CA ALA A 58 0.75 -24.47 -17.25
C ALA A 58 2.13 -24.25 -16.61
N GLU A 59 3.17 -24.05 -17.41
CA GLU A 59 4.52 -23.74 -16.93
C GLU A 59 4.56 -22.42 -16.15
N LYS A 60 3.86 -21.39 -16.64
CA LYS A 60 3.72 -20.12 -15.92
C LYS A 60 3.04 -20.30 -14.56
N ARG A 61 1.91 -21.02 -14.50
CA ARG A 61 1.20 -21.28 -13.25
C ARG A 61 2.09 -22.03 -12.25
N LYS A 62 2.79 -23.06 -12.70
CA LYS A 62 3.71 -23.81 -11.86
C LYS A 62 4.83 -22.91 -11.30
N ARG A 63 5.41 -22.04 -12.13
CA ARG A 63 6.43 -21.08 -11.70
C ARG A 63 5.90 -20.07 -10.68
N ASP A 64 4.67 -19.59 -10.88
CA ASP A 64 4.03 -18.64 -9.96
C ASP A 64 3.73 -19.34 -8.60
N GLU A 65 3.23 -20.58 -8.62
CA GLU A 65 3.02 -21.42 -7.43
C GLU A 65 4.33 -21.70 -6.66
N ASP A 66 5.39 -22.11 -7.37
CA ASP A 66 6.71 -22.37 -6.76
C ASP A 66 7.28 -21.08 -6.11
N ALA A 67 7.10 -19.92 -6.75
CA ALA A 67 7.55 -18.63 -6.23
C ALA A 67 6.74 -18.17 -4.99
N GLU A 68 5.43 -18.41 -4.97
CA GLU A 68 4.57 -18.14 -3.82
C GLU A 68 4.93 -19.02 -2.63
N GLU A 69 5.24 -20.30 -2.87
CA GLU A 69 5.69 -21.22 -1.81
C GLU A 69 7.06 -20.80 -1.24
N GLU A 70 8.01 -20.41 -2.09
CA GLU A 70 9.31 -19.90 -1.64
C GLU A 70 9.15 -18.60 -0.82
N ALA A 71 8.27 -17.69 -1.24
CA ALA A 71 7.99 -16.46 -0.51
C ALA A 71 7.38 -16.75 0.88
N ARG A 72 6.42 -17.68 0.96
CA ARG A 72 5.85 -18.14 2.24
C ARG A 72 6.92 -18.71 3.17
N LEU A 73 7.83 -19.54 2.66
CA LEU A 73 8.92 -20.12 3.45
C LEU A 73 9.92 -19.05 3.94
N ARG A 74 10.21 -18.03 3.12
CA ARG A 74 11.06 -16.89 3.52
C ARG A 74 10.40 -16.05 4.60
N ASP A 75 9.10 -15.78 4.47
CA ASP A 75 8.32 -15.02 5.45
C ASP A 75 8.21 -15.76 6.79
N GLU A 76 7.98 -17.07 6.77
CA GLU A 76 7.95 -17.90 7.98
C GLU A 76 9.31 -17.95 8.68
N LYS A 77 10.41 -18.09 7.93
CA LYS A 77 11.78 -18.01 8.48
C LYS A 77 12.05 -16.63 9.08
N ARG A 78 11.64 -15.55 8.41
CA ARG A 78 11.79 -14.18 8.92
C ARG A 78 11.01 -13.99 10.21
N ARG A 79 9.74 -14.41 10.26
CA ARG A 79 8.91 -14.34 11.46
C ARG A 79 9.53 -15.11 12.63
N ARG A 80 10.06 -16.32 12.37
CA ARG A 80 10.75 -17.12 13.40
C ARG A 80 12.02 -16.45 13.93
N MET A 81 12.80 -15.81 13.05
CA MET A 81 13.99 -15.06 13.46
C MET A 81 13.63 -13.80 14.26
N GLU A 82 12.59 -13.07 13.84
CA GLU A 82 12.05 -11.92 14.56
C GLU A 82 11.53 -12.32 15.95
N GLU A 83 10.78 -13.41 16.05
CA GLU A 83 10.31 -13.97 17.33
C GLU A 83 11.48 -14.39 18.25
N ASP A 84 12.52 -15.05 17.72
CA ASP A 84 13.69 -15.44 18.52
C ASP A 84 14.50 -14.21 18.98
N THR A 85 14.65 -13.20 18.12
CA THR A 85 15.33 -11.94 18.49
C THR A 85 14.54 -11.15 19.52
N ARG A 86 13.20 -11.11 19.41
CA ARG A 86 12.32 -10.47 20.38
C ARG A 86 12.41 -11.18 21.73
N ARG A 87 12.35 -12.52 21.75
CA ARG A 87 12.52 -13.30 22.97
C ARG A 87 13.86 -13.03 23.66
N ARG A 88 14.98 -13.00 22.92
CA ARG A 88 16.29 -12.66 23.49
C ARG A 88 16.36 -11.25 24.07
N ARG A 89 15.72 -10.27 23.42
CA ARG A 89 15.65 -8.89 23.93
C ARG A 89 14.83 -8.80 25.21
N GLU A 90 13.69 -9.48 25.27
CA GLU A 90 12.83 -9.54 26.46
C GLU A 90 13.55 -10.22 27.63
N GLU A 91 14.24 -11.34 27.39
CA GLU A 91 15.03 -12.04 28.40
C GLU A 91 16.19 -11.17 28.93
N ALA A 92 16.92 -10.49 28.05
CA ALA A 92 17.98 -9.57 28.44
C ALA A 92 17.45 -8.39 29.26
N ALA A 93 16.32 -7.80 28.87
CA ALA A 93 15.67 -6.73 29.62
C ALA A 93 15.22 -7.19 31.01
N LYS A 94 14.62 -8.38 31.12
CA LYS A 94 14.24 -9.00 32.41
C LYS A 94 15.46 -9.24 33.29
N GLU A 95 16.57 -9.72 32.73
CA GLU A 95 17.81 -9.90 33.48
C GLU A 95 18.42 -8.59 33.98
N GLU A 96 18.43 -7.55 33.14
CA GLU A 96 18.90 -6.22 33.52
C GLU A 96 18.02 -5.62 34.61
N GLU A 97 16.70 -5.78 34.51
CA GLU A 97 15.75 -5.34 35.53
C GLU A 97 15.99 -6.08 36.86
N ARG A 98 16.18 -7.40 36.82
CA ARG A 98 16.50 -8.22 38.01
C ARG A 98 17.83 -7.79 38.64
N LYS A 99 18.87 -7.54 37.82
CA LYS A 99 20.17 -7.03 38.30
C LYS A 99 20.02 -5.63 38.92
N ARG A 100 19.20 -4.76 38.33
CA ARG A 100 18.91 -3.41 38.82
C ARG A 100 18.17 -3.46 40.17
N ARG A 101 17.14 -4.30 40.30
CA ARG A 101 16.39 -4.52 41.55
C ARG A 101 17.28 -5.10 42.65
N LYS A 102 18.13 -6.08 42.32
CA LYS A 102 19.11 -6.66 43.25
C LYS A 102 20.12 -5.62 43.74
N ARG A 103 20.56 -4.70 42.86
CA ARG A 103 21.44 -3.57 43.23
C ARG A 103 20.76 -2.57 44.17
N LEU A 104 19.44 -2.42 44.07
CA LEU A 104 18.63 -1.49 44.85
C LEU A 104 17.99 -2.11 46.11
N GLY A 105 18.19 -3.41 46.38
CA GLY A 105 17.65 -4.10 47.56
C GLY A 105 16.13 -4.34 47.54
N LEU A 106 15.50 -4.31 46.36
CA LEU A 106 14.04 -4.51 46.19
C LEU A 106 13.69 -6.00 46.09
N PRO A 107 12.53 -6.46 46.63
CA PRO A 107 12.08 -7.85 46.51
C PRO A 107 11.94 -8.33 45.05
N GLU A 108 12.23 -9.62 44.82
CA GLU A 108 12.13 -10.26 43.50
C GLU A 108 10.66 -10.28 43.04
N LEU A 109 10.43 -9.91 41.77
CA LEU A 109 9.09 -9.90 41.21
C LEU A 109 8.64 -11.36 41.03
N ARG A 110 7.52 -11.75 41.65
CA ARG A 110 6.90 -13.06 41.41
C ARG A 110 6.45 -13.15 39.95
N GLU A 111 6.80 -14.25 39.29
CA GLU A 111 6.30 -14.59 37.97
C GLU A 111 4.80 -14.93 38.09
N GLU A 112 3.93 -14.02 37.69
CA GLU A 112 2.53 -14.33 37.39
C GLU A 112 2.39 -14.56 35.88
N ASP A 113 2.05 -15.80 35.53
CA ASP A 113 1.67 -16.21 34.18
C ASP A 113 0.41 -15.45 33.73
N SER A 114 0.58 -14.40 32.93
CA SER A 114 -0.45 -13.93 32.00
C SER A 114 0.18 -13.09 30.89
N ALA A 115 0.65 -13.77 29.85
CA ALA A 115 0.92 -13.16 28.57
C ALA A 115 -0.40 -12.88 27.84
N GLU A 116 -1.02 -11.73 28.11
CA GLU A 116 -1.78 -11.03 27.07
C GLU A 116 -0.84 -10.02 26.42
N PRO A 117 -0.88 -9.87 25.07
CA PRO A 117 -0.11 -8.84 24.41
C PRO A 117 -0.61 -7.49 24.92
N SER A 118 0.28 -6.75 25.57
CA SER A 118 0.08 -5.33 25.87
C SER A 118 0.05 -4.57 24.55
N ASP A 119 -1.14 -4.44 23.98
CA ASP A 119 -1.47 -3.33 23.10
C ASP A 119 -1.49 -2.08 23.99
N ASP A 120 -0.32 -1.43 24.08
CA ASP A 120 -0.13 -0.14 24.73
C ASP A 120 -0.89 0.94 23.93
N GLY A 121 -2.21 0.94 24.07
CA GLY A 121 -3.10 2.02 23.68
C GLY A 121 -3.27 2.98 24.86
N ASP A 122 -2.29 3.87 25.03
CA ASP A 122 -2.35 4.99 25.95
C ASP A 122 -3.54 5.92 25.61
N GLY A 123 -4.43 6.19 26.56
CA GLY A 123 -5.31 7.36 26.49
C GLY A 123 -6.72 7.29 27.07
N ASP A 124 -7.26 6.15 27.52
CA ASP A 124 -8.66 6.09 28.04
C ASP A 124 -8.83 5.26 29.34
N ASP A 125 -7.74 4.87 29.99
CA ASP A 125 -7.75 4.08 31.25
C ASP A 125 -8.03 4.94 32.51
N ASP A 126 -8.27 6.25 32.38
CA ASP A 126 -8.34 7.19 33.51
C ASP A 126 -9.72 7.31 34.18
N LEU A 127 -10.74 6.59 33.71
CA LEU A 127 -12.10 6.73 34.23
C LEU A 127 -12.31 5.89 35.50
N PRO A 128 -12.49 6.52 36.69
CA PRO A 128 -12.57 5.78 37.94
C PRO A 128 -13.77 4.82 37.93
N PRO A 129 -13.65 3.63 38.56
CA PRO A 129 -14.67 2.57 38.48
C PRO A 129 -16.09 3.04 38.88
N GLN A 130 -16.18 3.97 39.82
CA GLN A 130 -17.44 4.53 40.31
C GLN A 130 -18.15 5.37 39.24
N GLU A 131 -17.40 6.23 38.53
CA GLU A 131 -17.95 7.10 37.49
C GLU A 131 -18.39 6.29 36.28
N LEU A 132 -17.59 5.30 35.88
CA LEU A 132 -17.91 4.40 34.77
C LEU A 132 -19.24 3.68 35.00
N VAL A 133 -19.47 3.19 36.22
CA VAL A 133 -20.73 2.55 36.61
C VAL A 133 -21.90 3.53 36.54
N ASN A 134 -21.71 4.76 37.04
CA ASN A 134 -22.76 5.78 36.98
C ASN A 134 -23.11 6.17 35.54
N LYS A 135 -22.10 6.31 34.68
CA LYS A 135 -22.26 6.61 33.26
C LYS A 135 -22.95 5.47 32.51
N LEU A 136 -22.61 4.21 32.78
CA LEU A 136 -23.31 3.04 32.21
C LEU A 136 -24.78 2.96 32.66
N ARG A 137 -25.06 3.21 33.94
CA ARG A 137 -26.46 3.28 34.43
C ARG A 137 -27.24 4.41 33.80
N ALA A 138 -26.62 5.57 33.59
CA ALA A 138 -27.25 6.70 32.91
C ALA A 138 -27.61 6.38 31.44
N LEU A 139 -26.83 5.50 30.80
CA LEU A 139 -27.12 4.96 29.46
C LEU A 139 -28.16 3.83 29.48
N GLY A 140 -28.65 3.40 30.64
CA GLY A 140 -29.59 2.28 30.78
C GLY A 140 -28.95 0.89 30.62
N GLU A 141 -27.62 0.82 30.64
CA GLU A 141 -26.85 -0.41 30.42
C GLU A 141 -26.44 -1.04 31.76
N PRO A 142 -26.29 -2.39 31.85
CA PRO A 142 -25.87 -3.05 33.06
C PRO A 142 -24.53 -2.50 33.57
N ALA A 143 -24.45 -2.17 34.86
CA ALA A 143 -23.25 -1.59 35.48
C ALA A 143 -22.01 -2.50 35.32
N THR A 144 -22.20 -3.82 35.42
CA THR A 144 -21.15 -4.84 35.32
C THR A 144 -21.73 -6.11 34.70
N LEU A 145 -21.06 -6.68 33.69
CA LEU A 145 -21.40 -8.00 33.18
C LEU A 145 -20.62 -9.10 33.93
N PHE A 146 -21.13 -10.34 33.92
CA PHE A 146 -20.47 -11.46 34.59
C PHE A 146 -19.08 -11.73 33.98
N GLY A 147 -18.04 -11.79 34.82
CA GLY A 147 -16.66 -11.99 34.38
C GLY A 147 -16.00 -10.77 33.70
N GLU A 148 -16.66 -9.60 33.69
CA GLU A 148 -16.13 -8.40 33.03
C GLU A 148 -15.05 -7.69 33.88
N THR A 149 -13.83 -7.57 33.35
CA THR A 149 -12.76 -6.77 33.95
C THR A 149 -13.04 -5.26 33.83
N HIS A 150 -12.35 -4.42 34.61
CA HIS A 150 -12.51 -2.96 34.51
C HIS A 150 -12.20 -2.44 33.09
N LYS A 151 -11.13 -2.95 32.46
CA LYS A 151 -10.78 -2.64 31.07
C LYS A 151 -11.85 -3.08 30.06
N ALA A 152 -12.45 -4.25 30.24
CA ALA A 152 -13.55 -4.70 29.39
C ALA A 152 -14.80 -3.80 29.53
N ARG A 153 -15.09 -3.35 30.76
CA ARG A 153 -16.16 -2.40 31.05
C ARG A 153 -15.92 -1.03 30.43
N LEU A 154 -14.69 -0.53 30.48
CA LEU A 154 -14.28 0.71 29.79
C LEU A 154 -14.48 0.56 28.29
N ARG A 155 -13.96 -0.51 27.67
CA ARG A 155 -14.16 -0.78 26.24
C ARG A 155 -15.64 -0.84 25.84
N ARG A 156 -16.50 -1.41 26.68
CA ARG A 156 -17.95 -1.42 26.46
C ARG A 156 -18.54 -0.01 26.53
N TYR A 157 -18.18 0.75 27.55
CA TYR A 157 -18.63 2.14 27.70
C TYR A 157 -18.16 3.02 26.54
N THR A 158 -16.90 2.94 26.15
CA THR A 158 -16.35 3.67 24.99
C THR A 158 -17.10 3.27 23.72
N ARG A 159 -17.38 1.97 23.49
CA ARG A 159 -18.17 1.52 22.32
C ARG A 159 -19.59 2.10 22.28
N LEU A 160 -20.26 2.18 23.43
CA LEU A 160 -21.62 2.73 23.53
C LEU A 160 -21.67 4.25 23.34
N THR A 161 -20.63 4.95 23.77
CA THR A 161 -20.57 6.42 23.73
C THR A 161 -19.90 6.97 22.47
N THR A 162 -19.09 6.17 21.78
CA THR A 162 -18.42 6.56 20.55
C THR A 162 -19.43 6.70 19.42
N VAL A 163 -19.84 7.94 19.15
CA VAL A 163 -20.65 8.25 17.97
C VAL A 163 -19.73 8.32 16.75
N MET A 164 -19.88 7.37 15.82
CA MET A 164 -19.18 7.41 14.54
C MET A 164 -19.85 8.42 13.61
N THR A 165 -19.06 9.22 12.92
CA THR A 165 -19.55 10.20 11.95
C THR A 165 -20.15 9.50 10.72
N LYS A 166 -21.24 10.08 10.19
CA LYS A 166 -21.87 9.64 8.95
C LYS A 166 -21.17 10.31 7.76
N GLY A 167 -20.00 9.79 7.40
CA GLY A 167 -19.18 10.29 6.29
C GLY A 167 -18.71 9.18 5.35
N PRO A 168 -18.03 9.52 4.24
CA PRO A 168 -17.41 8.54 3.34
C PRO A 168 -16.48 7.59 4.10
N ILE A 169 -15.74 8.09 5.08
CA ILE A 169 -14.95 7.29 6.02
C ILE A 169 -15.55 7.56 7.41
N PRO A 170 -16.19 6.55 8.04
CA PRO A 170 -16.67 6.68 9.41
C PRO A 170 -15.49 6.92 10.34
N THR A 171 -15.57 7.97 11.17
CA THR A 171 -14.53 8.28 12.15
C THR A 171 -15.13 8.61 13.52
N THR A 172 -14.36 8.37 14.57
CA THR A 172 -14.68 8.76 15.95
C THR A 172 -14.35 10.24 16.22
N LEU A 173 -13.56 10.88 15.35
CA LEU A 173 -13.23 12.29 15.46
C LEU A 173 -14.45 13.16 15.17
N GLN A 174 -14.68 14.15 16.03
CA GLN A 174 -15.69 15.17 15.80
C GLN A 174 -15.26 16.08 14.65
N LEU A 175 -15.95 15.95 13.51
CA LEU A 175 -15.71 16.79 12.34
C LEU A 175 -16.03 18.26 12.65
N LEU A 176 -15.24 19.15 12.06
CA LEU A 176 -15.35 20.59 12.18
C LEU A 176 -16.11 21.16 10.96
N GLU A 177 -16.70 22.34 11.14
CA GLU A 177 -17.29 23.10 10.03
C GLU A 177 -16.20 23.70 9.15
N GLU A 178 -16.55 24.04 7.90
CA GLU A 178 -15.60 24.48 6.88
C GLU A 178 -14.73 25.68 7.30
N LYS A 179 -15.28 26.58 8.12
CA LYS A 179 -14.58 27.77 8.63
C LYS A 179 -13.41 27.42 9.55
N ASP A 180 -13.55 26.33 10.31
CA ASP A 180 -12.61 25.91 11.34
C ASP A 180 -11.61 24.84 10.82
N MET A 181 -11.76 24.39 9.56
CA MET A 181 -10.87 23.40 8.96
C MET A 181 -9.52 23.97 8.50
N LYS A 182 -9.34 25.31 8.53
CA LYS A 182 -8.11 25.94 8.04
C LYS A 182 -6.92 25.54 8.87
N VAL A 183 -5.85 25.15 8.20
CA VAL A 183 -4.61 24.67 8.82
C VAL A 183 -3.52 25.74 8.71
N ASP A 184 -2.89 26.09 9.83
CA ASP A 184 -1.91 27.18 9.89
C ASP A 184 -0.54 26.82 9.28
N GLY A 185 -0.27 25.53 9.03
CA GLY A 185 0.94 25.05 8.37
C GLY A 185 2.06 24.61 9.31
N ASP A 186 1.96 24.95 10.59
CA ASP A 186 2.94 24.60 11.61
C ASP A 186 2.48 23.42 12.46
N MET A 187 3.47 22.65 12.96
CA MET A 187 3.21 21.55 13.89
C MET A 187 2.92 22.09 15.30
N PRO A 188 1.71 21.86 15.84
CA PRO A 188 1.37 22.31 17.18
C PRO A 188 2.13 21.50 18.24
N GLN A 189 2.72 22.20 19.21
CA GLN A 189 3.46 21.59 20.33
C GLN A 189 2.53 21.11 21.46
N SER A 190 1.32 21.67 21.57
CA SER A 190 0.34 21.29 22.60
C SER A 190 -0.45 20.05 22.21
N LYS A 191 -0.71 19.15 23.18
CA LYS A 191 -1.54 17.95 23.00
C LYS A 191 -2.96 18.30 22.54
N GLU A 192 -3.53 19.40 23.03
CA GLU A 192 -4.87 19.86 22.63
C GLU A 192 -4.88 20.40 21.21
N ALA A 193 -3.87 21.20 20.85
CA ALA A 193 -3.73 21.73 19.51
C ALA A 193 -3.44 20.64 18.48
N ARG A 194 -2.69 19.58 18.85
CA ARG A 194 -2.49 18.39 18.00
C ARG A 194 -3.80 17.62 17.79
N LYS A 195 -4.63 17.47 18.82
CA LYS A 195 -5.98 16.90 18.68
C LYS A 195 -6.86 17.74 17.75
N LEU A 196 -6.82 19.07 17.87
CA LEU A 196 -7.55 19.97 16.98
C LEU A 196 -7.08 19.81 15.53
N LEU A 197 -5.77 19.78 15.30
CA LEU A 197 -5.19 19.58 13.98
C LEU A 197 -5.65 18.26 13.35
N PHE A 198 -5.65 17.16 14.11
CA PHE A 198 -6.15 15.88 13.60
C PHE A 198 -7.63 15.93 13.21
N ARG A 199 -8.45 16.67 13.97
CA ARG A 199 -9.84 16.94 13.60
C ARG A 199 -9.94 17.79 12.33
N GLN A 200 -9.10 18.81 12.16
CA GLN A 200 -9.06 19.64 10.95
C GLN A 200 -8.69 18.80 9.71
N LEU A 201 -7.64 17.97 9.80
CA LEU A 201 -7.22 17.08 8.71
C LEU A 201 -8.30 16.07 8.35
N ALA A 202 -8.88 15.39 9.35
CA ALA A 202 -9.97 14.45 9.14
C ALA A 202 -11.19 15.12 8.50
N SER A 203 -11.54 16.34 8.93
CA SER A 203 -12.65 17.12 8.38
C SER A 203 -12.41 17.51 6.93
N TYR A 204 -11.21 18.01 6.61
CA TYR A 204 -10.82 18.38 5.26
C TYR A 204 -10.91 17.18 4.30
N PHE A 205 -10.28 16.06 4.64
CA PHE A 205 -10.32 14.87 3.77
C PHE A 205 -11.73 14.28 3.65
N THR A 206 -12.52 14.32 4.71
CA THR A 206 -13.93 13.89 4.67
C THR A 206 -14.74 14.77 3.72
N MET A 207 -14.54 16.09 3.77
CA MET A 207 -15.19 17.05 2.87
C MET A 207 -14.80 16.79 1.41
N VAL A 208 -13.50 16.66 1.11
CA VAL A 208 -13.02 16.39 -0.26
C VAL A 208 -13.57 15.07 -0.80
N LEU A 209 -13.54 13.98 -0.02
CA LEU A 209 -14.08 12.68 -0.44
C LEU A 209 -15.59 12.73 -0.66
N ARG A 210 -16.33 13.49 0.16
CA ARG A 210 -17.77 13.69 -0.01
C ARG A 210 -18.08 14.45 -1.29
N GLU A 211 -17.39 15.55 -1.54
CA GLU A 211 -17.54 16.33 -2.78
C GLU A 211 -17.17 15.49 -4.01
N TRP A 212 -16.15 14.64 -3.91
CA TRP A 212 -15.78 13.73 -4.99
C TRP A 212 -16.87 12.69 -5.28
N GLN A 213 -17.47 12.11 -4.23
CA GLN A 213 -18.62 11.22 -4.38
C GLN A 213 -19.82 11.91 -5.03
N LEU A 214 -20.12 13.14 -4.62
CA LEU A 214 -21.23 13.92 -5.16
C LEU A 214 -20.99 14.29 -6.62
N ALA A 215 -19.78 14.72 -6.99
CA ALA A 215 -19.42 15.04 -8.36
C ALA A 215 -19.60 13.83 -9.30
N LEU A 216 -19.12 12.66 -8.89
CA LEU A 216 -19.28 11.41 -9.64
C LEU A 216 -20.74 10.90 -9.69
N ALA A 217 -21.57 11.28 -8.72
CA ALA A 217 -22.98 10.94 -8.72
C ALA A 217 -23.82 11.88 -9.60
N GLN A 218 -23.38 13.14 -9.77
CA GLN A 218 -24.03 14.14 -10.60
C GLN A 218 -23.68 14.02 -12.08
N GLU A 219 -22.46 13.59 -12.41
CA GLU A 219 -22.16 13.14 -13.76
C GLU A 219 -23.18 12.04 -14.10
N GLU A 220 -24.04 12.30 -15.10
CA GLU A 220 -24.94 11.28 -15.64
C GLU A 220 -24.14 10.00 -15.77
N ARG A 221 -24.68 8.91 -15.22
CA ARG A 221 -24.04 7.59 -15.14
C ARG A 221 -23.80 7.05 -16.55
N ARG A 222 -22.85 7.66 -17.24
CA ARG A 222 -22.39 7.27 -18.57
C ARG A 222 -21.63 6.00 -18.32
N ASP A 223 -22.09 4.90 -18.89
CA ASP A 223 -21.45 3.60 -18.73
C ASP A 223 -20.17 3.49 -19.57
N THR A 224 -19.33 4.53 -19.52
CA THR A 224 -18.05 4.59 -20.22
C THR A 224 -16.97 3.94 -19.39
N PHE A 225 -15.90 3.52 -20.07
CA PHE A 225 -14.70 3.01 -19.40
C PHE A 225 -14.09 4.06 -18.45
N GLU A 226 -14.11 5.34 -18.85
CA GLU A 226 -13.59 6.45 -18.06
C GLU A 226 -14.39 6.67 -16.78
N SER A 227 -15.72 6.69 -16.85
CA SER A 227 -16.59 6.84 -15.67
C SER A 227 -16.42 5.67 -14.69
N LYS A 228 -16.28 4.43 -15.20
CA LYS A 228 -15.98 3.25 -14.37
C LYS A 228 -14.61 3.36 -13.70
N ALA A 229 -13.60 3.79 -14.43
CA ALA A 229 -12.25 3.98 -13.90
C ALA A 229 -12.21 5.08 -12.82
N ALA A 230 -12.91 6.20 -13.04
CA ALA A 230 -13.01 7.29 -12.06
C ALA A 230 -13.71 6.84 -10.76
N PHE A 231 -14.81 6.09 -10.87
CA PHE A 231 -15.51 5.54 -9.71
C PHE A 231 -14.66 4.55 -8.93
N ASN A 232 -13.93 3.66 -9.63
CA ASN A 232 -13.00 2.72 -9.01
C ASN A 232 -11.85 3.45 -8.32
N ALA A 233 -11.29 4.49 -8.95
CA ALA A 233 -10.23 5.30 -8.37
C ALA A 233 -10.68 5.99 -7.08
N MET A 234 -11.90 6.56 -7.06
CA MET A 234 -12.48 7.17 -5.85
C MET A 234 -12.71 6.14 -4.74
N THR A 235 -13.30 5.00 -5.07
CA THR A 235 -13.59 3.92 -4.10
C THR A 235 -12.30 3.39 -3.47
N GLN A 236 -11.30 3.09 -4.30
CA GLN A 236 -9.99 2.65 -3.83
C GLN A 236 -9.30 3.71 -2.98
N SER A 237 -9.43 5.00 -3.35
CA SER A 237 -8.81 6.09 -2.59
C SER A 237 -9.40 6.18 -1.18
N ARG A 238 -10.73 6.08 -1.07
CA ARG A 238 -11.45 6.04 0.20
C ARG A 238 -11.00 4.86 1.07
N GLU A 239 -10.93 3.65 0.52
CA GLU A 239 -10.48 2.46 1.26
C GLU A 239 -9.04 2.59 1.76
N ASN A 240 -8.16 3.05 0.87
CA ASN A 240 -6.75 3.26 1.19
C ASN A 240 -6.53 4.37 2.23
N MET A 241 -7.48 5.29 2.44
CA MET A 241 -7.39 6.35 3.46
C MET A 241 -7.88 5.91 4.84
N VAL A 242 -8.58 4.78 4.99
CA VAL A 242 -9.04 4.29 6.30
C VAL A 242 -7.90 4.17 7.33
N PRO A 243 -6.71 3.63 6.99
CA PRO A 243 -5.58 3.57 7.93
C PRO A 243 -5.11 4.95 8.41
N LEU A 244 -5.14 5.97 7.53
CA LEU A 244 -4.80 7.34 7.91
C LEU A 244 -5.79 7.87 8.94
N PHE A 245 -7.11 7.70 8.72
CA PHE A 245 -8.13 8.12 9.69
C PHE A 245 -7.95 7.43 11.05
N ARG A 246 -7.66 6.13 11.08
CA ARG A 246 -7.36 5.41 12.32
C ARG A 246 -6.12 5.97 13.04
N LYS A 247 -5.09 6.37 12.29
CA LYS A 247 -3.90 7.03 12.87
C LYS A 247 -4.21 8.42 13.41
N LEU A 248 -5.07 9.19 12.74
CA LEU A 248 -5.54 10.49 13.23
C LEU A 248 -6.39 10.36 14.51
N GLU A 249 -7.22 9.31 14.60
CA GLU A 249 -8.03 8.99 15.79
C GLU A 249 -7.16 8.64 17.00
N LYS A 250 -6.15 7.78 16.80
CA LYS A 250 -5.20 7.38 17.84
C LYS A 250 -4.19 8.47 18.18
N GLY A 251 -3.96 9.41 17.26
CA GLY A 251 -2.88 10.40 17.33
C GLY A 251 -1.48 9.83 17.12
N ASP A 252 -1.38 8.63 16.56
CA ASP A 252 -0.16 7.84 16.35
C ASP A 252 0.34 7.95 14.89
N LEU A 253 0.41 9.19 14.40
CA LEU A 253 0.97 9.53 13.10
C LEU A 253 2.34 10.16 13.31
N ASP A 254 3.33 9.63 12.61
CA ASP A 254 4.73 10.07 12.66
C ASP A 254 4.85 11.56 12.29
N ASP A 255 5.67 12.27 13.04
CA ASP A 255 5.94 13.70 12.86
C ASP A 255 6.56 13.97 11.47
N ASP A 256 7.31 13.01 10.92
CA ASP A 256 7.90 13.08 9.58
C ASP A 256 6.85 12.98 8.45
N ILE A 257 5.68 12.41 8.72
CA ILE A 257 4.59 12.28 7.75
C ILE A 257 3.58 13.40 7.93
N ILE A 258 3.18 13.69 9.17
CA ILE A 258 2.16 14.68 9.47
C ILE A 258 2.59 16.08 9.02
N LYS A 259 3.86 16.48 9.24
CA LYS A 259 4.31 17.83 8.90
C LYS A 259 4.18 18.12 7.39
N PRO A 260 4.68 17.26 6.48
CA PRO A 260 4.41 17.41 5.05
C PRO A 260 2.92 17.35 4.71
N VAL A 261 2.13 16.49 5.36
CA VAL A 261 0.67 16.44 5.12
C VAL A 261 -0.02 17.76 5.46
N ILE A 262 0.38 18.43 6.54
CA ILE A 262 -0.11 19.77 6.91
C ILE A 262 0.25 20.79 5.83
N GLU A 263 1.51 20.80 5.37
CA GLU A 263 1.96 21.68 4.29
C GLU A 263 1.13 21.48 3.01
N ILE A 264 0.90 20.22 2.64
CA ILE A 264 0.09 19.83 1.48
C ILE A 264 -1.35 20.33 1.62
N VAL A 265 -1.99 20.09 2.78
CA VAL A 265 -3.38 20.49 3.01
C VAL A 265 -3.50 22.01 3.03
N LYS A 266 -2.58 22.73 3.68
CA LYS A 266 -2.56 24.19 3.67
C LYS A 266 -2.45 24.75 2.25
N ALA A 267 -1.48 24.28 1.47
CA ALA A 267 -1.30 24.72 0.09
C ALA A 267 -2.54 24.41 -0.77
N ALA A 268 -3.17 23.25 -0.58
CA ALA A 268 -4.41 22.89 -1.26
C ALA A 268 -5.60 23.78 -0.86
N GLN A 269 -5.72 24.15 0.42
CA GLN A 269 -6.74 25.09 0.91
C GLN A 269 -6.56 26.50 0.35
N GLU A 270 -5.31 26.93 0.13
CA GLU A 270 -4.96 28.19 -0.53
C GLU A 270 -5.00 28.12 -2.07
N ARG A 271 -5.40 26.97 -2.63
CA ARG A 271 -5.44 26.70 -4.08
C ARG A 271 -4.08 26.83 -4.77
N ARG A 272 -2.98 26.58 -4.06
CA ARG A 272 -1.62 26.48 -4.58
C ARG A 272 -1.26 25.02 -4.86
N TYR A 273 -1.81 24.45 -5.93
CA TYR A 273 -1.69 23.00 -6.17
C TYR A 273 -0.29 22.55 -6.60
N VAL A 274 0.52 23.44 -7.21
CA VAL A 274 1.93 23.13 -7.50
C VAL A 274 2.72 22.97 -6.22
N ASP A 275 2.54 23.89 -5.27
CA ASP A 275 3.21 23.83 -3.96
C ASP A 275 2.75 22.61 -3.15
N ALA A 276 1.45 22.28 -3.21
CA ALA A 276 0.90 21.07 -2.60
C ALA A 276 1.51 19.80 -3.22
N ASN A 277 1.67 19.76 -4.54
CA ASN A 277 2.29 18.63 -5.22
C ASN A 277 3.79 18.52 -4.92
N ASP A 278 4.51 19.64 -4.80
CA ASP A 278 5.91 19.62 -4.37
C ASP A 278 6.06 19.04 -2.95
N GLY A 279 5.20 19.44 -2.01
CA GLY A 279 5.12 18.82 -0.69
C GLY A 279 4.89 17.30 -0.75
N TYR A 280 3.98 16.85 -1.63
CA TYR A 280 3.76 15.42 -1.89
C TYR A 280 5.00 14.72 -2.47
N LEU A 281 5.70 15.34 -3.42
CA LEU A 281 6.92 14.78 -4.02
C LEU A 281 8.04 14.65 -2.99
N ARG A 282 8.25 15.69 -2.17
CA ARG A 282 9.22 15.67 -1.06
C ARG A 282 8.92 14.52 -0.09
N LEU A 283 7.66 14.31 0.27
CA LEU A 283 7.24 13.21 1.15
C LEU A 283 7.32 11.83 0.49
N SER A 284 7.01 11.71 -0.80
CA SER A 284 6.92 10.44 -1.53
C SER A 284 8.25 9.95 -2.09
N ILE A 285 9.25 10.83 -2.24
CA ILE A 285 10.63 10.48 -2.65
C ILE A 285 11.56 10.44 -1.43
N GLY A 286 11.30 11.29 -0.43
CA GLY A 286 12.13 11.42 0.77
C GLY A 286 13.46 12.11 0.46
N LYS A 287 14.37 12.14 1.45
CA LYS A 287 15.75 12.64 1.27
C LYS A 287 16.67 11.66 0.54
N ALA A 288 16.14 10.53 0.07
CA ALA A 288 16.93 9.49 -0.57
C ALA A 288 17.41 9.95 -1.95
N ALA A 289 18.72 9.88 -2.19
CA ALA A 289 19.30 10.19 -3.50
C ALA A 289 18.81 9.23 -4.62
N TRP A 290 18.30 8.04 -4.25
CA TRP A 290 17.82 7.01 -5.17
C TRP A 290 16.54 6.32 -4.61
N PRO A 291 15.33 6.83 -4.94
CA PRO A 291 14.08 6.41 -4.29
C PRO A 291 13.58 5.02 -4.73
N ILE A 292 13.94 4.58 -5.93
CA ILE A 292 13.69 3.24 -6.45
C ILE A 292 15.08 2.63 -6.59
N GLY A 293 15.43 1.72 -5.68
CA GLY A 293 16.77 1.13 -5.65
C GLY A 293 17.23 0.71 -7.05
N VAL A 294 18.47 1.07 -7.40
CA VAL A 294 19.01 0.76 -8.73
C VAL A 294 19.41 -0.71 -8.74
N THR A 295 18.58 -1.56 -9.33
CA THR A 295 18.97 -2.92 -9.69
C THR A 295 19.69 -2.89 -11.04
N MET A 296 20.41 -3.98 -11.30
CA MET A 296 21.59 -4.02 -12.14
C MET A 296 21.59 -3.22 -13.46
N VAL A 297 22.33 -2.10 -13.51
CA VAL A 297 22.70 -1.43 -14.78
C VAL A 297 24.17 -1.74 -15.08
N GLY A 298 24.42 -2.57 -16.09
CA GLY A 298 25.76 -2.96 -16.57
C GLY A 298 26.16 -4.42 -16.30
N ILE A 299 26.95 -4.97 -17.23
CA ILE A 299 27.41 -6.38 -17.28
C ILE A 299 28.45 -6.70 -16.18
N HIS A 300 29.06 -5.69 -15.57
CA HIS A 300 30.12 -5.86 -14.57
C HIS A 300 29.67 -5.36 -13.20
N GLU A 301 29.83 -6.20 -12.17
CA GLU A 301 29.58 -5.87 -10.78
C GLU A 301 30.74 -5.02 -10.21
N ARG A 302 30.43 -3.92 -9.50
CA ARG A 302 31.43 -3.02 -8.92
C ARG A 302 31.16 -2.86 -7.43
N SER A 303 32.21 -2.77 -6.60
CA SER A 303 32.13 -2.62 -5.14
C SER A 303 31.36 -1.39 -4.64
N ALA A 304 31.28 -0.31 -5.42
CA ALA A 304 30.45 0.86 -5.11
C ALA A 304 28.93 0.57 -5.18
N ARG A 305 28.53 -0.54 -5.80
CA ARG A 305 27.13 -0.94 -6.03
C ARG A 305 26.47 -1.54 -4.78
N GLU A 306 27.22 -2.23 -3.92
CA GLU A 306 26.69 -2.72 -2.64
C GLU A 306 26.26 -1.57 -1.72
N LYS A 307 27.02 -0.46 -1.73
CA LYS A 307 26.67 0.76 -0.99
C LYS A 307 25.38 1.43 -1.49
N LEU A 308 25.03 1.23 -2.77
CA LEU A 308 23.78 1.72 -3.37
C LEU A 308 22.61 0.75 -3.15
N HIS A 309 22.87 -0.55 -3.09
CA HIS A 309 21.86 -1.60 -2.89
C HIS A 309 21.33 -1.65 -1.43
N ASN A 310 22.16 -1.17 -0.50
CA ASN A 310 21.81 -0.95 0.91
C ASN A 310 21.48 0.51 1.25
N GLY A 311 21.36 1.40 0.24
CA GLY A 311 20.92 2.77 0.46
C GLY A 311 19.60 2.79 1.22
N GLU A 312 19.58 3.53 2.34
CA GLU A 312 18.54 3.54 3.38
C GLU A 312 17.13 3.31 2.82
N ARG A 313 16.66 2.06 2.91
CA ARG A 313 15.26 1.66 2.72
C ARG A 313 14.35 2.13 3.87
N GLY A 314 14.75 3.17 4.59
CA GLY A 314 14.00 3.82 5.67
C GLY A 314 13.08 4.94 5.16
N HIS A 315 12.68 4.87 3.89
CA HIS A 315 11.80 5.87 3.30
C HIS A 315 10.33 5.53 3.61
N VAL A 316 9.47 6.55 3.70
CA VAL A 316 8.00 6.48 3.84
C VAL A 316 7.34 5.52 2.84
N MET A 317 7.98 5.29 1.68
CA MET A 317 7.56 4.29 0.70
C MET A 317 7.88 2.83 1.06
N GLY A 318 8.65 2.55 2.11
CA GLY A 318 8.95 1.18 2.56
C GLY A 318 7.73 0.49 3.16
N ASP A 319 6.79 1.25 3.73
CA ASP A 319 5.50 0.77 4.23
C ASP A 319 4.41 0.91 3.15
N GLU A 320 3.80 -0.22 2.79
CA GLU A 320 2.75 -0.29 1.77
C GLU A 320 1.48 0.44 2.19
N VAL A 321 1.15 0.42 3.49
CA VAL A 321 -0.04 1.10 4.01
C VAL A 321 0.14 2.61 3.87
N THR A 322 1.31 3.11 4.25
CA THR A 322 1.69 4.51 4.10
C THR A 322 1.71 4.97 2.66
N ARG A 323 2.36 4.21 1.77
CA ARG A 323 2.33 4.46 0.33
C ARG A 323 0.90 4.61 -0.21
N LYS A 324 -0.01 3.70 0.15
CA LYS A 324 -1.39 3.70 -0.34
C LYS A 324 -2.18 4.94 0.06
N TYR A 325 -2.16 5.33 1.34
CA TYR A 325 -2.90 6.53 1.73
C TYR A 325 -2.27 7.82 1.18
N LEU A 326 -0.94 7.88 0.99
CA LEU A 326 -0.30 9.03 0.35
C LEU A 326 -0.69 9.14 -1.13
N GLN A 327 -0.74 8.04 -1.85
CA GLN A 327 -1.28 8.04 -3.22
C GLN A 327 -2.74 8.50 -3.26
N SER A 328 -3.56 8.11 -2.28
CA SER A 328 -4.93 8.63 -2.15
C SER A 328 -4.97 10.13 -1.87
N ILE A 329 -4.06 10.67 -1.05
CA ILE A 329 -3.94 12.13 -0.84
C ILE A 329 -3.66 12.82 -2.17
N LYS A 330 -2.73 12.31 -2.98
CA LYS A 330 -2.48 12.88 -4.32
C LYS A 330 -3.72 12.86 -5.21
N ARG A 331 -4.48 11.77 -5.22
CA ARG A 331 -5.73 11.69 -5.98
C ARG A 331 -6.77 12.71 -5.49
N CYS A 332 -6.85 12.92 -4.18
CA CYS A 332 -7.68 13.98 -3.59
C CYS A 332 -7.23 15.37 -4.04
N LEU A 333 -5.92 15.64 -4.16
CA LEU A 333 -5.40 16.91 -4.70
C LEU A 333 -5.80 17.11 -6.16
N THR A 334 -5.66 16.08 -7.00
CA THR A 334 -6.07 16.14 -8.40
C THR A 334 -7.55 16.46 -8.54
N PHE A 335 -8.40 15.82 -7.73
CA PHE A 335 -9.83 16.14 -7.70
C PHE A 335 -10.08 17.57 -7.18
N ALA A 336 -9.42 17.97 -6.09
CA ALA A 336 -9.58 19.28 -5.48
C ALA A 336 -9.25 20.42 -6.46
N GLN A 337 -8.20 20.26 -7.29
CA GLN A 337 -7.86 21.24 -8.33
C GLN A 337 -8.96 21.40 -9.38
N VAL A 338 -9.63 20.31 -9.77
CA VAL A 338 -10.74 20.38 -10.73
C VAL A 338 -11.97 21.02 -10.09
N ARG A 339 -12.24 20.70 -8.82
CA ARG A 339 -13.41 21.21 -8.08
C ARG A 339 -13.25 22.67 -7.66
N TRP A 340 -12.05 23.07 -7.25
CA TRP A 340 -11.68 24.41 -6.82
C TRP A 340 -10.45 24.90 -7.60
N PRO A 341 -10.60 25.35 -8.85
CA PRO A 341 -9.47 25.78 -9.66
C PRO A 341 -8.61 26.88 -9.00
N PRO A 342 -7.29 26.87 -9.22
CA PRO A 342 -6.42 27.93 -8.74
C PRO A 342 -6.74 29.26 -9.41
N GLU A 343 -6.48 30.36 -8.71
CA GLU A 343 -6.65 31.71 -9.27
C GLU A 343 -5.57 32.02 -10.31
N ASP A 344 -4.34 31.54 -10.09
CA ASP A 344 -3.24 31.59 -11.05
C ASP A 344 -3.12 30.26 -11.81
N VAL A 345 -3.17 30.33 -13.14
CA VAL A 345 -3.00 29.17 -14.04
C VAL A 345 -1.67 28.46 -13.80
N ARG A 346 -0.62 29.17 -13.35
CA ARG A 346 0.68 28.58 -13.02
C ARG A 346 0.63 27.63 -11.83
N GLN A 347 -0.44 27.69 -11.03
CA GLN A 347 -0.66 26.83 -9.88
C GLN A 347 -1.47 25.57 -10.24
N LEU A 348 -1.75 25.30 -11.52
CA LEU A 348 -2.29 24.02 -11.95
C LEU A 348 -1.20 22.94 -11.89
N MET A 349 -1.45 21.88 -11.14
CA MET A 349 -0.68 20.64 -11.22
C MET A 349 -1.12 19.88 -12.48
N GLY A 350 -0.24 19.77 -13.48
CA GLY A 350 -0.54 19.12 -14.76
C GLY A 350 0.63 19.12 -15.71
#